data_AF-A0A518U5D1-F1
#
_entry.id   AF-A0A518U5D1-F1
#
_cell.length_a   1.000
_cell.length_b   1.000
_cell.length_c   1.000
_cell.angle_alpha   90.00
_cell.angle_beta   90.00
_cell.angle_gamma   90.00
#
_symmetry.space_group_name_H-M   'P 1'
#
loop_
_entity.id
_entity.type
_entity.pdbx_description
1 polymer ?
#
loop_
_entity_poly.entity_id
_entity_poly.type
_entity_poly.pdbx_seq_one_letter_code
_entity_poly.pdbx_strand_id
1 'polypeptide(L)'
;MGVAMTRFLFAWELGANYGHLARDIPVAIKLRNKGHQVLFAVRDTKAAAELLGRQCFPYVQAPFCITPPRLARPPANYAELLVAEGWGSPLTLLGMVKG
;
A
#
# COMPACT_ATOMS: atom_id res chain seq x y z
N MET A 1 27.53 -3.25 -18.63
CA MET A 1 27.34 -2.05 -17.79
C MET A 1 26.34 -2.41 -16.70
N GLY A 2 26.71 -2.30 -15.42
CA GLY A 2 25.78 -2.55 -14.31
C GLY A 2 24.74 -1.42 -14.23
N VAL A 3 23.47 -1.77 -13.99
CA VAL A 3 22.43 -0.77 -13.74
C VAL A 3 22.68 -0.13 -12.37
N ALA A 4 22.57 1.20 -12.28
CA ALA A 4 22.69 1.89 -11.00
C ALA A 4 21.59 1.44 -10.02
N MET A 5 21.95 1.31 -8.74
CA MET A 5 20.99 0.97 -7.68
C MET A 5 19.95 2.08 -7.55
N THR A 6 18.68 1.70 -7.60
CA THR A 6 17.50 2.58 -7.50
C THR A 6 16.61 2.08 -6.37
N ARG A 7 15.87 2.99 -5.73
CA ARG A 7 14.95 2.68 -4.64
C ARG A 7 13.51 2.75 -5.14
N PHE A 8 12.75 1.67 -4.96
CA PHE A 8 11.35 1.56 -5.34
C PHE A 8 10.46 1.49 -4.11
N LEU A 9 9.37 2.24 -4.13
CA LEU A 9 8.28 2.16 -3.15
C LEU A 9 7.05 1.57 -3.83
N PHE A 10 6.54 0.46 -3.30
CA PHE A 10 5.24 -0.09 -3.66
C PHE A 10 4.25 0.38 -2.60
N ALA A 11 3.32 1.26 -3.00
CA ALA A 11 2.31 1.82 -2.10
C ALA A 11 0.97 1.09 -2.30
N TRP A 12 0.41 0.62 -1.19
CA TRP A 12 -0.87 -0.06 -1.14
C TRP A 12 -1.67 0.32 0.11
N GLU A 13 -2.33 1.46 0.01
CA GLU A 13 -3.13 2.06 1.09
C GLU A 13 -4.63 1.67 1.04
N LEU A 14 -5.13 1.23 -0.13
CA LEU A 14 -6.53 0.88 -0.36
C LEU A 14 -6.78 -0.63 -0.36
N GLY A 15 -6.68 -1.29 0.80
CA GLY A 15 -7.15 -2.67 0.95
C GLY A 15 -6.65 -3.39 2.19
N ALA A 16 -7.35 -4.46 2.57
CA ALA A 16 -7.05 -5.30 3.74
C ALA A 16 -6.95 -6.80 3.37
N ASN A 17 -6.47 -7.10 2.15
CA ASN A 17 -6.43 -8.47 1.62
C ASN A 17 -5.20 -8.72 0.76
N TYR A 18 -4.89 -10.01 0.53
CA TYR A 18 -3.69 -10.47 -0.17
C TYR A 18 -3.60 -10.11 -1.66
N GLY A 19 -4.73 -9.78 -2.32
CA GLY A 19 -4.85 -9.83 -3.78
C GLY A 19 -3.87 -8.93 -4.56
N HIS A 20 -3.70 -7.68 -4.13
CA HIS A 20 -2.79 -6.74 -4.80
C HIS A 20 -1.33 -6.99 -4.39
N LEU A 21 -1.10 -7.25 -3.10
CA LEU A 21 0.23 -7.52 -2.58
C LEU A 21 0.87 -8.76 -3.22
N ALA A 22 0.10 -9.83 -3.45
CA ALA A 22 0.61 -11.04 -4.07
C ALA A 22 1.04 -10.85 -5.54
N ARG A 23 0.42 -9.90 -6.25
CA ARG A 23 0.74 -9.58 -7.65
C ARG A 23 2.02 -8.76 -7.80
N ASP A 24 2.36 -7.98 -6.78
CA ASP A 24 3.55 -7.11 -6.80
C ASP A 24 4.84 -7.86 -6.42
N ILE A 25 4.75 -8.93 -5.63
CA ILE A 25 5.90 -9.72 -5.17
C ILE A 25 6.78 -10.20 -6.33
N PRO A 26 6.27 -10.80 -7.42
CA PRO A 26 7.10 -11.20 -8.56
C PRO A 26 7.86 -10.03 -9.20
N VAL A 27 7.29 -8.83 -9.21
CA VAL A 27 7.95 -7.62 -9.73
C VAL A 27 9.05 -7.18 -8.78
N ALA A 28 8.76 -7.12 -7.47
CA ALA A 28 9.74 -6.78 -6.44
C ALA A 28 10.95 -7.73 -6.42
N ILE A 29 10.72 -9.03 -6.62
CA ILE A 29 11.80 -10.03 -6.75
C ILE A 29 12.68 -9.72 -7.95
N LYS A 30 12.09 -9.43 -9.11
CA LYS A 30 12.86 -9.07 -10.31
C LYS A 30 13.66 -7.78 -10.12
N LEU A 31 13.11 -6.77 -9.43
CA LEU A 31 13.81 -5.54 -9.12
C LEU A 31 14.99 -5.78 -8.16
N ARG A 32 14.77 -6.54 -7.08
CA ARG A 32 15.84 -6.94 -6.14
C ARG A 32 16.95 -7.72 -6.85
N ASN A 33 16.60 -8.66 -7.71
CA ASN A 33 17.58 -9.46 -8.47
C ASN A 33 18.40 -8.62 -9.46
N LYS A 34 17.90 -7.44 -9.87
CA LYS A 34 18.65 -6.45 -10.66
C LYS A 34 19.52 -5.52 -9.79
N GLY A 35 19.56 -5.72 -8.47
CA GLY A 35 20.34 -4.92 -7.53
C GLY A 35 19.62 -3.68 -6.99
N HIS A 36 18.29 -3.58 -7.17
CA HIS A 36 17.51 -2.45 -6.66
C HIS A 36 16.98 -2.69 -5.23
N GLN A 37 16.71 -1.62 -4.51
CA GLN A 37 16.04 -1.68 -3.20
C GLN A 37 14.53 -1.55 -3.38
N VAL A 38 13.77 -2.34 -2.62
CA VAL A 38 12.29 -2.30 -2.62
C VAL A 38 11.79 -2.16 -1.20
N LEU A 39 10.87 -1.22 -0.99
CA LEU A 39 10.09 -1.07 0.24
C LEU A 39 8.61 -1.15 -0.10
N PHE A 40 7.83 -1.83 0.74
CA PHE A 40 6.38 -1.83 0.65
C PHE A 40 5.79 -0.91 1.73
N ALA A 41 4.86 -0.02 1.35
CA ALA A 41 3.98 0.66 2.28
C ALA A 41 2.59 0.04 2.13
N VAL A 42 2.09 -0.61 3.18
CA VAL A 42 0.87 -1.44 3.12
C VAL A 42 -0.08 -1.11 4.27
N ARG A 43 -1.38 -1.05 4.02
CA ARG A 43 -2.37 -0.82 5.08
C ARG A 43 -2.41 -1.98 6.10
N ASP A 44 -2.55 -3.21 5.62
CA ASP A 44 -2.62 -4.41 6.45
C ASP A 44 -1.24 -5.02 6.67
N THR A 45 -0.66 -4.76 7.85
CA THR A 45 0.66 -5.26 8.24
C THR A 45 0.68 -6.73 8.60
N LYS A 46 -0.47 -7.36 8.90
CA LYS A 46 -0.56 -8.80 9.12
C LYS A 46 -0.37 -9.53 7.79
N ALA A 47 -1.12 -9.14 6.76
CA ALA A 47 -0.97 -9.70 5.43
C ALA A 47 0.46 -9.50 4.88
N ALA A 48 1.07 -8.36 5.21
CA ALA A 48 2.47 -8.06 4.89
C ALA A 48 3.45 -9.01 5.58
N ALA A 49 3.29 -9.25 6.89
CA ALA A 49 4.13 -10.18 7.63
C ALA A 49 4.08 -11.59 7.02
N GLU A 50 2.88 -12.04 6.63
CA GLU A 50 2.66 -13.38 6.06
C GLU A 50 3.22 -13.53 4.65
N LEU A 51 3.11 -12.52 3.79
CA LEU A 51 3.53 -12.61 2.39
C LEU A 51 4.94 -12.04 2.14
N LEU A 52 5.19 -10.81 2.58
CA LEU A 52 6.46 -10.12 2.36
C LEU A 52 7.55 -10.63 3.29
N GLY A 53 7.18 -10.95 4.54
CA GLY A 53 8.11 -11.51 5.52
C GLY A 53 8.72 -12.83 5.03
N ARG A 54 7.92 -13.71 4.42
CA ARG A 54 8.40 -14.96 3.79
C ARG A 54 9.41 -14.73 2.66
N GLN A 55 9.36 -13.58 2.02
CA GLN A 55 10.24 -13.18 0.92
C GLN A 55 11.36 -12.24 1.37
N CYS A 56 11.46 -11.95 2.67
CA CYS A 56 12.39 -11.00 3.27
C CYS A 56 12.33 -9.59 2.65
N PHE A 57 11.14 -9.12 2.27
CA PHE A 57 10.95 -7.73 1.86
C PHE A 57 10.63 -6.86 3.08
N PRO A 58 11.28 -5.69 3.23
CA PRO A 58 10.91 -4.73 4.26
C PRO A 58 9.55 -4.11 3.93
N TYR A 59 8.79 -3.79 4.97
CA TYR A 59 7.53 -3.08 4.84
C TYR A 59 7.29 -2.13 6.01
N VAL A 60 6.51 -1.09 5.74
CA VAL A 60 5.97 -0.15 6.72
C VAL A 60 4.46 -0.07 6.56
N GLN A 61 3.76 0.42 7.58
CA GLN A 61 2.35 0.68 7.43
C GLN A 61 2.13 1.90 6.50
N ALA A 62 1.27 1.75 5.50
CA ALA A 62 0.80 2.87 4.70
C ALA A 62 -0.20 3.71 5.52
N PRO A 63 -0.23 5.04 5.35
CA PRO A 63 -1.26 5.86 5.97
C PRO A 63 -2.66 5.44 5.50
N PHE A 64 -3.60 5.35 6.44
CA PHE A 64 -5.00 5.04 6.14
C PHE A 64 -5.92 5.75 7.11
N CYS A 65 -7.17 5.98 6.69
CA CYS A 65 -8.17 6.59 7.57
C CYS A 65 -8.59 5.58 8.64
N ILE A 66 -8.26 5.85 9.90
CA ILE A 66 -8.67 5.01 11.04
C ILE A 66 -10.18 5.11 11.26
N THR A 67 -10.77 6.26 10.98
CA THR A 67 -12.20 6.52 11.16
C THR A 67 -12.80 7.09 9.87
N PRO A 68 -12.97 6.25 8.84
CA PRO A 68 -13.52 6.70 7.57
C PRO A 68 -15.01 7.07 7.72
N PRO A 69 -15.54 7.92 6.83
CA PRO A 69 -16.95 8.29 6.85
C PRO A 69 -17.84 7.07 6.57
N ARG A 70 -18.93 6.94 7.32
CA ARG A 70 -19.94 5.92 7.07
C ARG A 70 -20.91 6.41 6.00
N LEU A 71 -20.94 5.73 4.87
CA LEU A 71 -21.94 6.00 3.84
C LEU A 71 -23.31 5.45 4.24
N ALA A 72 -24.38 6.15 3.85
CA ALA A 72 -25.77 5.73 4.11
C ALA A 72 -26.18 4.46 3.34
N ARG A 73 -25.46 4.16 2.25
CA ARG A 73 -25.65 3.00 1.39
C ARG A 73 -24.27 2.43 1.01
N PRO A 74 -24.18 1.15 0.59
CA PRO A 74 -22.95 0.62 0.03
C PRO A 74 -22.45 1.44 -1.17
N PRO A 75 -21.12 1.59 -1.35
CA PRO A 75 -20.57 2.26 -2.53
C PRO A 75 -21.04 1.63 -3.84
N ALA A 76 -21.58 2.44 -4.75
CA ALA A 76 -22.05 2.01 -6.07
C ALA A 76 -20.94 2.05 -7.14
N ASN A 77 -19.85 2.76 -6.88
CA ASN A 77 -18.74 2.93 -7.81
C ASN A 77 -17.41 3.17 -7.07
N TYR A 78 -16.32 3.26 -7.84
CA TYR A 78 -14.97 3.44 -7.28
C TYR A 78 -14.81 4.77 -6.52
N ALA A 79 -15.41 5.87 -6.99
CA ALA A 79 -15.31 7.15 -6.30
C ALA A 79 -16.00 7.11 -4.93
N GLU A 80 -17.18 6.48 -4.84
CA GLU A 80 -17.87 6.26 -3.56
C GLU A 80 -17.04 5.34 -2.64
N LEU A 81 -16.33 4.34 -3.19
CA LEU A 81 -15.42 3.49 -2.41
C LEU A 81 -14.26 4.31 -1.83
N LEU A 82 -13.66 5.21 -2.61
CA LEU A 82 -12.62 6.11 -2.12
C LEU A 82 -13.14 7.02 -1.00
N VAL A 83 -14.34 7.59 -1.16
CA VAL A 83 -14.97 8.37 -0.09
C VAL A 83 -15.16 7.52 1.15
N ALA A 84 -15.68 6.29 1.01
CA ALA A 84 -15.86 5.34 2.12
C ALA A 84 -14.54 4.90 2.78
N GLU A 85 -13.39 5.11 2.13
CA GLU A 85 -12.05 4.86 2.69
C GLU A 85 -11.37 6.12 3.24
N GLY A 86 -12.09 7.24 3.29
CA GLY A 86 -11.63 8.50 3.89
C GLY A 86 -10.96 9.48 2.93
N TRP A 87 -11.09 9.28 1.61
CA TRP A 87 -10.45 10.12 0.58
C TRP A 87 -11.26 11.35 0.19
N GLY A 88 -12.45 11.55 0.77
CA GLY A 88 -13.33 12.68 0.45
C GLY A 88 -12.93 14.02 1.07
N SER A 89 -11.91 14.06 1.94
CA SER A 89 -11.54 15.25 2.72
C SER A 89 -10.06 15.60 2.55
N PRO A 90 -9.71 16.76 1.95
CA PRO A 90 -8.33 17.20 1.82
C PRO A 90 -7.60 17.33 3.16
N LEU A 91 -8.29 17.79 4.21
CA LEU A 91 -7.69 17.95 5.54
C LEU A 91 -7.38 16.59 6.17
N THR A 92 -8.26 15.61 5.99
CA THR A 92 -8.04 14.24 6.47
C THR A 92 -6.83 13.61 5.77
N LEU A 93 -6.75 13.72 4.44
CA LEU A 93 -5.61 13.24 3.66
C LEU A 93 -4.30 13.92 4.06
N LEU A 94 -4.33 15.24 4.27
CA LEU A 94 -3.16 16.00 4.71
C LEU A 94 -2.65 15.50 6.06
N GLY A 95 -3.55 15.28 7.03
CA GLY A 95 -3.20 14.80 8.36
C GLY A 95 -2.67 13.36 8.41
N MET A 96 -2.93 12.55 7.38
CA MET A 96 -2.36 11.19 7.30
C MET A 96 -0.88 11.17 6.93
N VAL A 97 -0.40 12.19 6.22
CA VAL A 97 0.96 12.20 5.64
C VAL A 97 1.84 13.32 6.17
N LYS A 98 1.27 14.35 6.81
CA LYS A 98 2.03 15.43 7.46
C LYS A 98 2.04 15.25 8.97
N GLY A 99 3.24 15.31 9.54
CA GLY A 99 3.57 15.34 10.97
C GLY A 99 5.01 15.82 11.13
#